data_AF-A0A838V6M3-F1
#
_entry.id   AF-A0A838V6M3-F1
#
_cell.length_a   1.000
_cell.length_b   1.000
_cell.length_c   1.000
_cell.angle_alpha   90.00
_cell.angle_beta   90.00
_cell.angle_gamma   90.00
#
_symmetry.space_group_name_H-M   'P 1'
#
loop_
_entity.id
_entity.type
_entity.pdbx_description
1 polymer ?
#
loop_
_entity_poly.entity_id
_entity_poly.type
_entity_poly.pdbx_seq_one_letter_code
_entity_poly.pdbx_strand_id
1 'polypeptide(L)'
;MRARQEQAGPERALREMRLARRRRFVGQLEVMEVVYRVYVAAIFGAIALALIAGWVNNAGVGAGAVADIADKGPALIGIVVALAVFSGLRSGARGGPLAIEAAEVQYVLLAPIDRRLALRTSALRQLRIAVLAGAVLGAVGGNFAFRRLPGSPVEWLACLAAFGAVVPLLTLAGALLASGRRLRPALAGAAGALLLSWSLADVALGTKTSPATMLGSLATLPLQGGATAAMAAVGVAIAAMAAGLGLASLGGLSLEAALRRASLTAQLRFSASVQDIRTVVLLRRQLASETPRQRPWVRLRAPRLAKHPVWRRGWQSILRWPAARFGRVLALGLLAGALAAVAWSEATPVIVLVGLVLLVAALDLVEPLAQEVDHPMRLELLPAPPAALIREHLVSPTLGMGVVVVLGAIAAAALGFASTALGVGAVMFAPTAFVLLCCAALSATNDPYEFLLTPLLGYLQTGLPIAVAILATSAPVMAARASAEHGGSAAAAAAGVELVMLAIAVAIAIWLGYRVAKRTTVQP
;
A
#
# COMPACT_ATOMS: atom_id res chain seq x y z
N MET A 1 -44.35 22.67 10.30
CA MET A 1 -44.86 21.44 9.63
C MET A 1 -44.63 21.43 8.12
N ARG A 2 -44.89 22.51 7.36
CA ARG A 2 -44.67 22.57 5.90
C ARG A 2 -43.23 22.23 5.43
N ALA A 3 -42.19 22.78 6.06
CA ALA A 3 -40.79 22.45 5.71
C ALA A 3 -40.42 20.96 5.91
N ARG A 4 -41.03 20.26 6.88
CA ARG A 4 -40.84 18.80 7.05
C ARG A 4 -41.60 17.98 6.01
N GLN A 5 -42.73 18.49 5.48
CA GLN A 5 -43.47 17.84 4.40
C GLN A 5 -42.76 18.02 3.05
N GLU A 6 -42.19 19.20 2.77
CA GLU A 6 -41.39 19.46 1.57
C GLU A 6 -40.11 18.63 1.50
N GLN A 7 -39.44 18.38 2.63
CA GLN A 7 -38.24 17.50 2.67
C GLN A 7 -38.57 16.00 2.55
N ALA A 8 -39.79 15.57 2.90
CA ALA A 8 -40.18 14.16 2.83
C ALA A 8 -40.34 13.65 1.39
N GLY A 9 -40.73 14.50 0.44
CA GLY A 9 -40.83 14.18 -0.99
C GLY A 9 -39.49 13.78 -1.63
N PRO A 10 -38.44 14.62 -1.58
CA PRO A 10 -37.15 14.31 -2.18
C PRO A 10 -36.43 13.13 -1.51
N GLU A 11 -36.59 12.94 -0.19
CA GLU A 11 -36.06 11.76 0.49
C GLU A 11 -36.68 10.46 -0.02
N ARG A 12 -38.02 10.43 -0.20
CA ARG A 12 -38.73 9.28 -0.74
C ARG A 12 -38.31 9.01 -2.18
N ALA A 13 -38.26 10.04 -3.02
CA ALA A 13 -37.78 9.94 -4.40
C ALA A 13 -36.36 9.37 -4.48
N LEU A 14 -35.44 9.82 -3.62
CA LEU A 14 -34.08 9.28 -3.55
C LEU A 14 -34.06 7.80 -3.15
N ARG A 15 -34.89 7.39 -2.18
CA ARG A 15 -35.00 5.98 -1.77
C ARG A 15 -35.55 5.12 -2.91
N GLU A 16 -36.60 5.57 -3.58
CA GLU A 16 -37.21 4.88 -4.71
C GLU A 16 -36.25 4.73 -5.88
N MET A 17 -35.53 5.80 -6.25
CA MET A 17 -34.50 5.77 -7.27
C MET A 17 -33.40 4.73 -6.94
N ARG A 18 -32.93 4.70 -5.69
CA ARG A 18 -31.93 3.72 -5.24
C ARG A 18 -32.45 2.28 -5.26
N LEU A 19 -33.71 2.07 -4.86
CA LEU A 19 -34.36 0.76 -4.93
C LEU A 19 -34.51 0.29 -6.37
N ALA A 20 -34.95 1.15 -7.29
CA ALA A 20 -35.07 0.85 -8.70
C ALA A 20 -33.71 0.51 -9.32
N ARG A 21 -32.67 1.27 -8.99
CA ARG A 21 -31.29 1.00 -9.45
C ARG A 21 -30.76 -0.33 -8.93
N ARG A 22 -31.00 -0.63 -7.65
CA ARG A 22 -30.62 -1.92 -7.05
C ARG A 22 -31.34 -3.08 -7.73
N ARG A 23 -32.65 -2.95 -8.01
CA ARG A 23 -33.42 -3.98 -8.74
C ARG A 23 -32.85 -4.22 -10.13
N ARG A 24 -32.56 -3.16 -10.90
CA ARG A 24 -31.93 -3.29 -12.23
C ARG A 24 -30.55 -3.93 -12.15
N PHE A 25 -29.72 -3.51 -11.19
CA PHE A 25 -28.38 -4.08 -11.02
C PHE A 25 -28.42 -5.56 -10.65
N VAL A 26 -29.30 -5.97 -9.72
CA VAL A 26 -29.49 -7.38 -9.35
C VAL A 26 -30.03 -8.20 -10.51
N GLY A 27 -30.91 -7.65 -11.34
CA GLY A 27 -31.42 -8.33 -12.54
C GLY A 27 -30.39 -8.50 -13.67
N GLN A 28 -29.32 -7.69 -13.67
CA GLN A 28 -28.21 -7.79 -14.64
C GLN A 28 -27.05 -8.66 -14.13
N LEU A 29 -27.02 -8.97 -12.83
CA LEU A 29 -26.00 -9.84 -12.26
C LEU A 29 -26.38 -11.29 -12.55
N GLU A 30 -25.54 -11.96 -13.33
CA GLU A 30 -25.58 -13.42 -13.40
C GLU A 30 -25.21 -13.94 -12.01
N VAL A 31 -26.21 -14.46 -11.29
CA VAL A 31 -26.06 -14.99 -9.92
C VAL A 31 -24.89 -15.98 -9.84
N MET A 32 -24.69 -16.75 -10.91
CA MET A 32 -23.60 -17.70 -11.02
C MET A 32 -22.22 -17.04 -11.02
N GLU A 33 -22.05 -15.92 -11.71
CA GLU A 33 -20.78 -15.18 -11.73
C GLU A 33 -20.43 -14.64 -10.33
N VAL A 34 -21.43 -14.13 -9.60
CA VAL A 34 -21.23 -13.63 -8.23
C VAL A 34 -20.83 -14.77 -7.30
N VAL A 35 -21.53 -15.90 -7.35
CA VAL A 35 -21.20 -17.08 -6.55
C VAL A 35 -19.82 -17.61 -6.91
N TYR A 36 -19.46 -17.67 -8.19
CA TYR A 36 -18.13 -18.06 -8.63
C TYR A 36 -17.05 -17.13 -8.08
N ARG A 37 -17.23 -15.81 -8.17
CA ARG A 37 -16.27 -14.83 -7.61
C ARG A 37 -16.12 -14.96 -6.10
N VAL A 38 -17.22 -15.18 -5.37
CA VAL A 38 -17.20 -15.41 -3.93
C VAL A 38 -16.48 -16.72 -3.59
N TYR A 39 -16.75 -17.79 -4.34
CA TYR A 39 -16.13 -19.10 -4.17
C TYR A 39 -14.62 -19.04 -4.45
N VAL A 40 -14.21 -18.43 -5.55
CA VAL A 40 -12.80 -18.21 -5.90
C VAL A 40 -12.11 -17.37 -4.82
N ALA A 41 -12.72 -16.27 -4.39
CA ALA A 41 -12.17 -15.45 -3.31
C ALA A 41 -12.06 -16.22 -1.99
N ALA A 42 -13.03 -17.09 -1.68
CA ALA A 42 -13.00 -17.94 -0.49
C ALA A 42 -11.89 -18.99 -0.56
N ILE A 43 -11.67 -19.63 -1.71
CA ILE A 43 -10.58 -20.59 -1.92
C ILE A 43 -9.23 -19.89 -1.80
N PHE A 44 -8.99 -18.83 -2.57
CA PHE A 44 -7.71 -18.12 -2.51
C PHE A 44 -7.48 -17.48 -1.14
N GLY A 45 -8.54 -17.00 -0.51
CA GLY A 45 -8.52 -16.53 0.87
C GLY A 45 -8.13 -17.65 1.84
N ALA A 46 -8.72 -18.84 1.72
CA ALA A 46 -8.41 -20.01 2.53
C ALA A 46 -7.00 -20.54 2.27
N ILE A 47 -6.52 -20.56 1.03
CA ILE A 47 -5.14 -20.94 0.68
C ILE A 47 -4.16 -19.93 1.26
N ALA A 48 -4.39 -18.63 1.07
CA ALA A 48 -3.56 -17.59 1.68
C ALA A 48 -3.55 -17.73 3.20
N LEU A 49 -4.71 -18.02 3.81
CA LEU A 49 -4.83 -18.25 5.24
C LEU A 49 -4.12 -19.50 5.70
N ALA A 50 -4.18 -20.59 4.93
CA ALA A 50 -3.50 -21.84 5.21
C ALA A 50 -1.98 -21.70 5.08
N LEU A 51 -1.50 -20.93 4.10
CA LEU A 51 -0.09 -20.57 3.96
C LEU A 51 0.38 -19.70 5.14
N ILE A 52 -0.42 -18.71 5.55
CA ILE A 52 -0.18 -17.91 6.76
C ILE A 52 -0.25 -18.80 8.02
N ALA A 53 -1.13 -19.80 8.06
CA ALA A 53 -1.25 -20.72 9.19
C ALA A 53 -0.05 -21.67 9.31
N GLY A 54 0.40 -22.22 8.18
CA GLY A 54 1.63 -23.01 8.11
C GLY A 54 2.86 -22.18 8.47
N TRP A 55 2.87 -20.90 8.09
CA TRP A 55 3.90 -19.92 8.47
C TRP A 55 3.99 -19.69 9.99
N VAL A 56 2.88 -19.83 10.71
CA VAL A 56 2.77 -19.55 12.15
C VAL A 56 2.91 -20.82 13.01
N ASN A 57 3.20 -22.01 12.46
CA ASN A 57 3.23 -23.23 13.29
C ASN A 57 4.59 -23.61 13.90
N ASN A 58 5.69 -22.94 13.52
CA ASN A 58 7.05 -23.48 13.75
C ASN A 58 7.85 -22.91 14.95
N ALA A 59 7.27 -22.10 15.83
CA ALA A 59 7.98 -21.63 17.02
C ALA A 59 7.01 -21.44 18.20
N GLY A 60 7.23 -22.19 19.28
CA GLY A 60 6.56 -21.96 20.57
C GLY A 60 7.12 -20.70 21.23
N VAL A 61 6.24 -19.87 21.81
CA VAL A 61 6.65 -18.63 22.46
C VAL A 61 7.06 -18.93 23.90
N GLY A 62 8.33 -18.70 24.26
CA GLY A 62 8.81 -18.86 25.63
C GLY A 62 8.15 -17.88 26.61
N ALA A 63 8.10 -18.22 27.90
CA ALA A 63 7.43 -17.40 28.92
C ALA A 63 7.96 -15.95 29.01
N GLY A 64 9.25 -15.73 28.77
CA GLY A 64 9.85 -14.39 28.69
C GLY A 64 9.31 -13.56 27.52
N ALA A 65 9.15 -14.17 26.35
CA ALA A 65 8.57 -13.51 25.18
C ALA A 65 7.09 -13.17 25.38
N VAL A 66 6.33 -13.99 26.11
CA VAL A 66 4.95 -13.66 26.49
C VAL A 66 4.91 -12.42 27.39
N ALA A 67 5.82 -12.31 28.36
CA ALA A 67 5.92 -11.12 29.22
C ALA A 67 6.30 -9.87 28.42
N ASP A 68 7.24 -9.97 27.50
CA ASP A 68 7.62 -8.86 26.60
C ASP A 68 6.45 -8.42 25.71
N ILE A 69 5.66 -9.37 25.19
CA ILE A 69 4.46 -9.07 24.39
C ILE A 69 3.38 -8.41 25.26
N ALA A 70 3.19 -8.87 26.50
CA ALA A 70 2.23 -8.27 27.42
C ALA A 70 2.62 -6.82 27.79
N ASP A 71 3.91 -6.53 27.90
CA ASP A 71 4.41 -5.21 28.27
C ASP A 71 4.45 -4.24 27.07
N LYS A 72 5.16 -4.60 26.00
CA LYS A 72 5.43 -3.74 24.82
C LYS A 72 4.40 -3.88 23.70
N GLY A 73 3.66 -4.98 23.67
CA GLY A 73 2.67 -5.28 22.62
C GLY A 73 1.62 -4.18 22.41
N PRO A 74 0.99 -3.63 23.47
CA PRO A 74 0.04 -2.52 23.32
C PRO A 74 0.61 -1.32 22.57
N ALA A 75 1.85 -0.92 22.88
CA ALA A 75 2.46 0.26 22.31
C ALA A 75 2.87 0.02 20.85
N LEU A 76 3.39 -1.17 20.52
CA LEU A 76 3.71 -1.57 19.15
C LEU A 76 2.45 -1.65 18.26
N ILE A 77 1.38 -2.25 18.77
CA ILE A 77 0.07 -2.29 18.09
C ILE A 77 -0.51 -0.87 17.97
N GLY A 78 -0.28 -0.03 18.98
CA GLY A 78 -0.64 1.39 18.97
C GLY A 78 -0.04 2.14 17.77
N ILE A 79 1.21 1.86 17.40
CA ILE A 79 1.84 2.46 16.20
C ILE A 79 1.04 2.11 14.95
N VAL A 80 0.61 0.85 14.82
CA VAL A 80 -0.21 0.40 13.68
C VAL A 80 -1.55 1.16 13.64
N VAL A 81 -2.21 1.32 14.79
CA VAL A 81 -3.45 2.12 14.90
C VAL A 81 -3.21 3.58 14.53
N ALA A 82 -2.13 4.19 15.02
CA ALA A 82 -1.78 5.57 14.73
C ALA A 82 -1.48 5.80 13.24
N LEU A 83 -0.75 4.87 12.60
CA LEU A 83 -0.52 4.86 11.15
C LEU A 83 -1.83 4.74 10.37
N ALA A 84 -2.73 3.86 10.82
CA ALA A 84 -4.06 3.70 10.25
C ALA A 84 -4.82 5.04 10.31
N VAL A 85 -4.93 5.67 11.48
CA VAL A 85 -5.61 6.98 11.64
C VAL A 85 -4.95 8.06 10.78
N PHE A 86 -3.61 8.15 10.77
CA PHE A 86 -2.88 9.10 9.93
C PHE A 86 -3.17 8.91 8.44
N SER A 87 -3.21 7.65 7.97
CA SER A 87 -3.60 7.33 6.59
C SER A 87 -5.03 7.75 6.27
N GLY A 88 -5.96 7.55 7.22
CA GLY A 88 -7.35 7.99 7.14
C GLY A 88 -7.47 9.51 6.99
N LEU A 89 -6.89 10.26 7.92
CA LEU A 89 -6.87 11.73 7.92
C LEU A 89 -6.30 12.28 6.60
N ARG A 90 -5.17 11.73 6.14
CA ARG A 90 -4.52 12.14 4.89
C ARG A 90 -5.35 11.80 3.65
N SER A 91 -6.02 10.65 3.63
CA SER A 91 -6.95 10.27 2.57
C SER A 91 -8.19 11.18 2.55
N GLY A 92 -8.70 11.53 3.73
CA GLY A 92 -9.84 12.44 3.89
C GLY A 92 -9.55 13.87 3.44
N ALA A 93 -8.39 14.43 3.81
CA ALA A 93 -7.96 15.77 3.37
C ALA A 93 -7.84 15.89 1.83
N ARG A 94 -7.80 14.77 1.11
CA ARG A 94 -7.76 14.68 -0.36
C ARG A 94 -9.13 14.31 -0.97
N GLY A 95 -10.22 14.47 -0.24
CA GLY A 95 -11.59 14.21 -0.71
C GLY A 95 -12.08 12.77 -0.51
N GLY A 96 -11.40 11.95 0.31
CA GLY A 96 -11.87 10.62 0.71
C GLY A 96 -12.78 10.61 1.94
N PRO A 97 -13.33 9.47 2.37
CA PRO A 97 -13.08 8.09 1.93
C PRO A 97 -14.18 7.49 1.03
N LEU A 98 -15.27 8.22 0.80
CA LEU A 98 -16.46 7.70 0.13
C LEU A 98 -16.17 7.51 -1.37
N ALA A 99 -16.31 6.26 -1.84
CA ALA A 99 -16.31 5.96 -3.26
C ALA A 99 -17.72 6.23 -3.83
N ILE A 100 -17.98 7.50 -4.13
CA ILE A 100 -19.24 7.95 -4.73
C ILE A 100 -19.10 7.85 -6.26
N GLU A 101 -20.17 7.48 -6.95
CA GLU A 101 -20.18 7.53 -8.42
C GLU A 101 -20.28 8.97 -8.91
N ALA A 102 -19.63 9.29 -10.04
CA ALA A 102 -19.65 10.64 -10.61
C ALA A 102 -21.09 11.12 -10.89
N ALA A 103 -21.96 10.21 -11.36
CA ALA A 103 -23.38 10.48 -11.56
C ALA A 103 -24.11 10.82 -10.25
N GLU A 104 -23.80 10.17 -9.13
CA GLU A 104 -24.44 10.50 -7.84
C GLU A 104 -23.99 11.89 -7.34
N VAL A 105 -22.74 12.28 -7.59
CA VAL A 105 -22.28 13.65 -7.29
C VAL A 105 -23.02 14.68 -8.13
N GLN A 106 -23.19 14.44 -9.43
CA GLN A 106 -23.84 15.38 -10.35
C GLN A 106 -25.36 15.46 -10.17
N TYR A 107 -26.05 14.33 -10.07
CA TYR A 107 -27.52 14.30 -10.09
C TYR A 107 -28.16 14.32 -8.68
N VAL A 108 -27.46 13.82 -7.65
CA VAL A 108 -28.03 13.74 -6.29
C VAL A 108 -27.47 14.83 -5.37
N LEU A 109 -26.16 15.08 -5.39
CA LEU A 109 -25.56 16.05 -4.47
C LEU A 109 -25.71 17.52 -4.89
N LEU A 110 -26.08 17.77 -6.15
CA LEU A 110 -26.50 19.09 -6.66
C LEU A 110 -28.01 19.33 -6.54
N ALA A 111 -28.81 18.26 -6.35
CA ALA A 111 -30.24 18.41 -6.09
C ALA A 111 -30.47 19.11 -4.74
N PRO A 112 -31.64 19.76 -4.54
CA PRO A 112 -31.99 20.44 -3.29
C PRO A 112 -32.33 19.44 -2.16
N ILE A 113 -31.37 18.57 -1.81
CA ILE A 113 -31.47 17.55 -0.77
C ILE A 113 -30.33 17.75 0.20
N ASP A 114 -30.59 17.57 1.50
CA ASP A 114 -29.54 17.60 2.52
C ASP A 114 -28.46 16.55 2.21
N ARG A 115 -27.26 17.03 1.92
CA ARG A 115 -26.09 16.20 1.57
C ARG A 115 -25.78 15.17 2.64
N ARG A 116 -25.98 15.52 3.92
CA ARG A 116 -25.79 14.60 5.06
C ARG A 116 -26.71 13.39 4.94
N LEU A 117 -27.98 13.60 4.59
CA LEU A 117 -28.96 12.52 4.43
C LEU A 117 -28.65 11.66 3.20
N ALA A 118 -28.32 12.30 2.07
CA ALA A 118 -27.94 11.59 0.86
C ALA A 118 -26.75 10.65 1.09
N LEU A 119 -25.70 11.12 1.79
CA LEU A 119 -24.44 10.39 1.95
C LEU A 119 -24.43 9.40 3.12
N ARG A 120 -25.25 9.60 4.17
CA ARG A 120 -25.26 8.77 5.38
C ARG A 120 -25.41 7.28 5.08
N THR A 121 -26.28 6.93 4.13
CA THR A 121 -26.53 5.53 3.77
C THR A 121 -25.29 4.89 3.13
N SER A 122 -24.61 5.60 2.22
CA SER A 122 -23.40 5.10 1.57
C SER A 122 -22.25 4.99 2.58
N ALA A 123 -22.09 6.00 3.45
CA ALA A 123 -21.09 6.01 4.50
C ALA A 123 -21.26 4.86 5.50
N LEU A 124 -22.49 4.63 6.00
CA LEU A 124 -22.78 3.52 6.91
C LEU A 124 -22.58 2.16 6.25
N ARG A 125 -22.92 2.01 4.98
CA ARG A 125 -22.66 0.76 4.23
C ARG A 125 -21.17 0.49 4.15
N GLN A 126 -20.36 1.47 3.75
CA GLN A 126 -18.91 1.33 3.68
C GLN A 126 -18.31 1.03 5.06
N LEU A 127 -18.79 1.69 6.12
CA LEU A 127 -18.35 1.46 7.49
C LEU A 127 -18.66 0.04 7.94
N ARG A 128 -19.88 -0.45 7.73
CA ARG A 128 -20.30 -1.81 8.08
C ARG A 128 -19.47 -2.87 7.38
N ILE A 129 -19.23 -2.72 6.07
CA ILE A 129 -18.42 -3.66 5.30
C ILE A 129 -16.98 -3.68 5.84
N ALA A 130 -16.39 -2.51 6.09
CA ALA A 130 -15.03 -2.40 6.58
C ALA A 130 -14.88 -2.96 8.02
N VAL A 131 -15.85 -2.66 8.89
CA VAL A 131 -15.92 -3.18 10.26
C VAL A 131 -16.07 -4.70 10.26
N LEU A 132 -16.96 -5.26 9.43
CA LEU A 132 -17.17 -6.70 9.33
C LEU A 132 -15.92 -7.40 8.79
N ALA A 133 -15.35 -6.90 7.69
CA ALA A 133 -14.12 -7.46 7.12
C ALA A 133 -12.96 -7.40 8.11
N GLY A 134 -12.81 -6.28 8.82
CA GLY A 134 -11.81 -6.12 9.86
C GLY A 134 -12.03 -7.06 11.05
N ALA A 135 -13.28 -7.25 11.49
CA ALA A 135 -13.62 -8.19 12.56
C ALA A 135 -13.29 -9.63 12.18
N VAL A 136 -13.58 -10.05 10.95
CA VAL A 136 -13.24 -11.39 10.43
C VAL A 136 -11.72 -11.57 10.36
N LEU A 137 -10.99 -10.59 9.82
CA LEU A 137 -9.51 -10.63 9.79
C LEU A 137 -8.91 -10.63 11.20
N GLY A 138 -9.51 -9.89 12.13
CA GLY A 138 -9.14 -9.88 13.53
C GLY A 138 -9.37 -11.23 14.20
N ALA A 139 -10.54 -11.85 13.99
CA ALA A 139 -10.85 -13.19 14.51
C ALA A 139 -9.87 -14.24 13.96
N VAL A 140 -9.55 -14.17 12.66
CA VAL A 140 -8.51 -15.00 12.06
C VAL A 140 -7.18 -14.82 12.78
N GLY A 141 -6.76 -13.57 13.06
CA GLY A 141 -5.59 -13.26 13.89
C GLY A 141 -5.69 -13.85 15.30
N GLY A 142 -6.88 -13.81 15.91
CA GLY A 142 -7.17 -14.40 17.22
C GLY A 142 -7.00 -15.91 17.26
N ASN A 143 -7.45 -16.61 16.22
CA ASN A 143 -7.23 -18.04 16.08
C ASN A 143 -5.73 -18.39 16.01
N PHE A 144 -4.91 -17.51 15.42
CA PHE A 144 -3.45 -17.68 15.44
C PHE A 144 -2.83 -17.37 16.79
N ALA A 145 -3.27 -16.30 17.45
CA ALA A 145 -2.77 -15.90 18.75
C ALA A 145 -3.03 -16.97 19.82
N PHE A 146 -4.26 -17.51 19.88
CA PHE A 146 -4.64 -18.56 20.83
C PHE A 146 -3.78 -19.83 20.72
N ARG A 147 -3.33 -20.20 19.51
CA ARG A 147 -2.49 -21.40 19.31
C ARG A 147 -1.08 -21.24 19.88
N ARG A 148 -0.66 -20.01 20.20
CA ARG A 148 0.72 -19.69 20.62
C ARG A 148 0.82 -19.04 21.99
N LEU A 149 -0.22 -18.34 22.41
CA LEU A 149 -0.23 -17.52 23.62
C LEU A 149 -1.20 -18.11 24.64
N PRO A 150 -0.92 -17.96 25.94
CA PRO A 150 -1.83 -18.42 26.97
C PRO A 150 -3.17 -17.67 26.90
N GLY A 151 -4.24 -18.32 27.35
CA GLY A 151 -5.59 -17.75 27.38
C GLY A 151 -6.61 -18.63 26.66
N SER A 152 -7.89 -18.29 26.81
CA SER A 152 -8.95 -19.06 26.14
C SER A 152 -9.08 -18.68 24.65
N PRO A 153 -9.52 -19.61 23.78
CA PRO A 153 -9.73 -19.30 22.37
C PRO A 153 -10.79 -18.21 22.17
N VAL A 154 -11.82 -18.22 23.00
CA VAL A 154 -12.94 -17.26 22.94
C VAL A 154 -12.45 -15.85 23.24
N GLU A 155 -11.59 -15.66 24.25
CA GLU A 155 -11.02 -14.35 24.59
C GLU A 155 -10.15 -13.80 23.47
N TRP A 156 -9.25 -14.61 22.90
CA TRP A 156 -8.38 -14.19 21.80
C TRP A 156 -9.17 -13.85 20.54
N LEU A 157 -10.16 -14.68 20.18
CA LEU A 157 -11.06 -14.44 19.06
C LEU A 157 -11.85 -13.15 19.25
N ALA A 158 -12.47 -12.96 20.42
CA ALA A 158 -13.31 -11.79 20.70
C ALA A 158 -12.50 -10.49 20.73
N CYS A 159 -11.35 -10.48 21.43
CA CYS A 159 -10.50 -9.30 21.58
C CYS A 159 -9.92 -8.86 20.23
N LEU A 160 -9.37 -9.79 19.45
CA LEU A 160 -8.79 -9.44 18.15
C LEU A 160 -9.86 -9.18 17.08
N ALA A 161 -11.05 -9.79 17.16
CA ALA A 161 -12.18 -9.38 16.33
C ALA A 161 -12.65 -7.95 16.65
N ALA A 162 -12.76 -7.59 17.93
CA ALA A 162 -13.12 -6.24 18.36
C ALA A 162 -12.06 -5.22 17.93
N PHE A 163 -10.78 -5.53 18.14
CA PHE A 163 -9.68 -4.69 17.64
C PHE A 163 -9.72 -4.55 16.12
N GLY A 164 -9.88 -5.66 15.40
CA GLY A 164 -10.00 -5.70 13.95
C GLY A 164 -11.20 -4.91 13.42
N ALA A 165 -12.29 -4.79 14.18
CA ALA A 165 -13.43 -3.94 13.88
C ALA A 165 -13.14 -2.44 14.07
N VAL A 166 -12.39 -2.08 15.13
CA VAL A 166 -12.16 -0.68 15.52
C VAL A 166 -11.12 0.02 14.62
N VAL A 167 -10.10 -0.68 14.15
CA VAL A 167 -9.07 -0.11 13.24
C VAL A 167 -9.66 0.46 11.93
N PRO A 168 -10.46 -0.29 11.14
CA PRO A 168 -11.12 0.22 9.94
C PRO A 168 -12.17 1.31 10.26
N LEU A 169 -12.84 1.22 11.41
CA LEU A 169 -13.76 2.25 11.89
C LEU A 169 -13.04 3.59 12.08
N LEU A 170 -11.88 3.58 12.74
CA LEU A 170 -11.07 4.77 13.01
C LEU A 170 -10.42 5.38 11.78
N THR A 171 -9.87 4.55 10.89
CA THR A 171 -9.34 5.02 9.59
C THR A 171 -10.41 5.75 8.79
N LEU A 172 -11.62 5.16 8.68
CA LEU A 172 -12.74 5.77 7.98
C LEU A 172 -13.27 7.01 8.73
N ALA A 173 -13.37 6.96 10.06
CA ALA A 173 -13.77 8.11 10.88
C ALA A 173 -12.82 9.30 10.70
N GLY A 174 -11.50 9.07 10.78
CA GLY A 174 -10.49 10.09 10.51
C GLY A 174 -10.61 10.67 9.11
N ALA A 175 -10.84 9.82 8.10
CA ALA A 175 -11.06 10.28 6.75
C ALA A 175 -12.33 11.13 6.60
N LEU A 176 -13.45 10.71 7.21
CA LEU A 176 -14.73 11.44 7.20
C LEU A 176 -14.66 12.78 7.95
N LEU A 177 -13.91 12.82 9.06
CA LEU A 177 -13.63 14.04 9.81
C LEU A 177 -12.82 15.03 8.96
N ALA A 178 -11.73 14.54 8.36
CA ALA A 178 -10.84 15.39 7.58
C ALA A 178 -11.52 15.95 6.32
N SER A 179 -12.28 15.12 5.61
CA SER A 179 -13.00 15.58 4.41
C SER A 179 -14.23 16.42 4.74
N GLY A 180 -15.00 16.01 5.74
CA GLY A 180 -16.23 16.70 6.16
C GLY A 180 -15.97 18.07 6.76
N ARG A 181 -14.88 18.24 7.51
CA ARG A 181 -14.42 19.54 8.03
C ARG A 181 -13.48 20.30 7.09
N ARG A 182 -13.21 19.75 5.89
CA ARG A 182 -12.29 20.35 4.90
C ARG A 182 -10.92 20.70 5.49
N LEU A 183 -10.36 19.79 6.29
CA LEU A 183 -9.04 19.98 6.88
C LEU A 183 -8.00 20.17 5.79
N ARG A 184 -7.16 21.19 5.95
CA ARG A 184 -6.01 21.41 5.07
C ARG A 184 -5.07 20.20 5.18
N PRO A 185 -4.44 19.74 4.07
CA PRO A 185 -3.53 18.59 4.11
C PRO A 185 -2.41 18.70 5.14
N ALA A 186 -1.92 19.91 5.41
CA ALA A 186 -0.92 20.17 6.43
C ALA A 186 -1.44 19.89 7.85
N LEU A 187 -2.67 20.31 8.18
CA LEU A 187 -3.29 20.07 9.49
C LEU A 187 -3.62 18.59 9.70
N ALA A 188 -4.16 17.92 8.68
CA ALA A 188 -4.39 16.47 8.72
C ALA A 188 -3.09 15.69 8.89
N GLY A 189 -2.02 16.17 8.23
CA GLY A 189 -0.66 15.64 8.39
C GLY A 189 -0.12 15.84 9.80
N ALA A 190 -0.18 17.06 10.33
CA ALA A 190 0.29 17.39 11.67
C ALA A 190 -0.46 16.60 12.76
N ALA A 191 -1.79 16.50 12.66
CA ALA A 191 -2.61 15.79 13.63
C ALA A 191 -2.26 14.29 13.71
N GLY A 192 -2.12 13.61 12.57
CA GLY A 192 -1.74 12.20 12.60
C GLY A 192 -0.24 11.98 12.85
N ALA A 193 0.64 12.93 12.51
CA ALA A 193 2.04 12.89 12.93
C ALA A 193 2.20 13.07 14.44
N LEU A 194 1.38 13.93 15.06
CA LEU A 194 1.31 14.08 16.51
C LEU A 194 0.83 12.79 17.18
N LEU A 195 -0.22 12.15 16.66
CA LEU A 195 -0.68 10.86 17.18
C LEU A 195 0.38 9.76 17.03
N LEU A 196 1.07 9.71 15.88
CA LEU A 196 2.12 8.74 15.62
C LEU A 196 3.35 8.96 16.52
N SER A 197 3.79 10.21 16.69
CA SER A 197 4.90 10.54 17.58
C SER A 197 4.56 10.27 19.05
N TRP A 198 3.32 10.52 19.48
CA TRP A 198 2.85 10.15 20.82
C TRP A 198 2.88 8.62 21.01
N SER A 199 2.41 7.84 20.03
CA SER A 199 2.49 6.38 20.10
C SER A 199 3.93 5.85 20.07
N LEU A 200 4.84 6.51 19.34
CA LEU A 200 6.26 6.19 19.36
C LEU A 200 6.91 6.52 20.71
N ALA A 201 6.52 7.64 21.33
CA ALA A 201 6.96 8.01 22.67
C ALA A 201 6.51 6.98 23.72
N ASP A 202 5.29 6.45 23.60
CA ASP A 202 4.81 5.34 24.44
C ASP A 202 5.71 4.11 24.34
N VAL A 203 6.17 3.74 23.13
CA VAL A 203 7.12 2.63 22.96
C VAL A 203 8.48 2.93 23.58
N ALA A 204 9.00 4.14 23.39
CA ALA A 204 10.31 4.54 23.90
C ALA A 204 10.36 4.67 25.43
N LEU A 205 9.25 5.13 26.03
CA LEU A 205 9.14 5.38 27.47
C LEU A 205 8.49 4.22 28.24
N GLY A 206 7.98 3.19 27.56
CA GLY A 206 7.23 2.10 28.18
C GLY A 206 5.88 2.55 28.77
N THR A 207 5.32 3.66 28.29
CA THR A 207 4.07 4.23 28.80
C THR A 207 2.86 3.81 27.94
N LYS A 208 1.66 3.83 28.53
CA LYS A 208 0.40 3.45 27.84
C LYS A 208 -0.56 4.64 27.76
N THR A 209 -0.10 5.81 27.32
CA THR A 209 -0.87 7.06 27.45
C THR A 209 -1.63 7.45 26.20
N SER A 210 -1.14 7.12 25.01
CA SER A 210 -1.77 7.54 23.78
C SER A 210 -3.08 6.77 23.51
N PRO A 211 -4.09 7.40 22.88
CA PRO A 211 -5.32 6.71 22.50
C PRO A 211 -5.09 5.51 21.57
N ALA A 212 -4.02 5.54 20.77
CA ALA A 212 -3.61 4.44 19.91
C ALA A 212 -3.09 3.25 20.73
N THR A 213 -2.22 3.49 21.71
CA THR A 213 -1.72 2.46 22.64
C THR A 213 -2.84 1.90 23.52
N MET A 214 -3.77 2.74 23.97
CA MET A 214 -4.98 2.30 24.68
C MET A 214 -5.80 1.31 23.82
N LEU A 215 -5.93 1.55 22.52
CA LEU A 215 -6.56 0.58 21.61
C LEU A 215 -5.70 -0.65 21.35
N GLY A 216 -4.37 -0.53 21.37
CA GLY A 216 -3.47 -1.68 21.34
C GLY A 216 -3.63 -2.59 22.55
N SER A 217 -4.04 -2.05 23.71
CA SER A 217 -4.35 -2.86 24.88
C SER A 217 -5.58 -3.77 24.68
N LEU A 218 -6.53 -3.39 23.80
CA LEU A 218 -7.65 -4.27 23.43
C LEU A 218 -7.17 -5.56 22.74
N ALA A 219 -6.14 -5.47 21.91
CA ALA A 219 -5.61 -6.61 21.16
C ALA A 219 -4.82 -7.60 22.05
N THR A 220 -4.30 -7.12 23.18
CA THR A 220 -3.45 -7.88 24.11
C THR A 220 -4.13 -8.13 25.45
N LEU A 221 -5.42 -7.80 25.55
CA LEU A 221 -6.23 -7.90 26.76
C LEU A 221 -6.23 -9.31 27.38
N PRO A 222 -6.24 -10.43 26.61
CA PRO A 222 -6.16 -11.78 27.19
C PRO A 222 -4.87 -12.06 27.98
N LEU A 223 -3.81 -11.27 27.78
CA LEU A 223 -2.54 -11.41 28.49
C LEU A 223 -2.44 -10.51 29.73
N GLN A 224 -3.45 -9.68 30.00
CA GLN A 224 -3.36 -8.56 30.95
C GLN A 224 -4.53 -8.56 31.95
N GLY A 225 -4.39 -7.81 33.06
CA GLY A 225 -5.39 -7.72 34.14
C GLY A 225 -6.45 -6.62 33.96
N GLY A 226 -7.25 -6.37 35.00
CA GLY A 226 -8.43 -5.48 34.91
C GLY A 226 -8.15 -4.01 34.58
N ALA A 227 -7.01 -3.46 34.99
CA ALA A 227 -6.68 -2.04 34.74
C ALA A 227 -6.47 -1.74 33.24
N THR A 228 -5.96 -2.68 32.46
CA THR A 228 -5.77 -2.50 31.01
C THR A 228 -7.09 -2.63 30.25
N ALA A 229 -8.04 -3.40 30.76
CA ALA A 229 -9.39 -3.44 30.21
C ALA A 229 -10.10 -2.08 30.29
N ALA A 230 -9.90 -1.32 31.39
CA ALA A 230 -10.42 0.04 31.50
C ALA A 230 -9.80 0.97 30.44
N MET A 231 -8.49 0.87 30.20
CA MET A 231 -7.80 1.65 29.16
C MET A 231 -8.28 1.27 27.76
N ALA A 232 -8.47 -0.02 27.48
CA ALA A 232 -9.05 -0.50 26.23
C ALA A 232 -10.46 0.07 26.01
N ALA A 233 -11.30 0.08 27.05
CA ALA A 233 -12.65 0.66 26.99
C ALA A 233 -12.62 2.16 26.68
N VAL A 234 -11.69 2.91 27.29
CA VAL A 234 -11.49 4.34 26.97
C VAL A 234 -11.07 4.52 25.51
N GLY A 235 -10.12 3.71 25.01
CA GLY A 235 -9.70 3.73 23.61
C GLY A 235 -10.87 3.48 22.64
N VAL A 236 -11.71 2.49 22.94
CA VAL A 236 -12.91 2.16 22.15
C VAL A 236 -13.95 3.29 22.22
N ALA A 237 -14.14 3.92 23.38
CA ALA A 237 -15.05 5.06 23.53
C ALA A 237 -14.58 6.26 22.69
N ILE A 238 -13.27 6.56 22.67
CA ILE A 238 -12.68 7.59 21.81
C ILE A 238 -12.91 7.24 20.33
N ALA A 239 -12.76 5.97 19.95
CA ALA A 239 -13.01 5.52 18.58
C ALA A 239 -14.47 5.69 18.16
N ALA A 240 -15.41 5.34 19.03
CA ALA A 240 -16.84 5.52 18.81
C ALA A 240 -17.20 7.02 18.68
N MET A 241 -16.62 7.86 19.53
CA MET A 241 -16.79 9.32 19.47
C MET A 241 -16.26 9.89 18.15
N ALA A 242 -15.06 9.49 17.73
CA ALA A 242 -14.48 9.91 16.45
C ALA A 242 -15.36 9.49 15.26
N ALA A 243 -15.90 8.27 15.28
CA ALA A 243 -16.83 7.78 14.25
C ALA A 243 -18.13 8.59 14.22
N GLY A 244 -18.71 8.90 15.38
CA GLY A 244 -19.90 9.75 15.50
C GLY A 244 -19.66 11.16 14.94
N LEU A 245 -18.54 11.78 15.30
CA LEU A 245 -18.15 13.09 14.80
C LEU A 245 -17.87 13.06 13.28
N GLY A 246 -17.26 12.01 12.76
CA GLY A 246 -17.02 11.82 11.31
C GLY A 246 -18.31 11.67 10.51
N LEU A 247 -19.29 10.92 11.03
CA LEU A 247 -20.62 10.82 10.42
C LEU A 247 -21.40 12.14 10.52
N ALA A 248 -21.16 12.94 11.56
CA ALA A 248 -21.74 14.27 11.69
C ALA A 248 -21.18 15.27 10.66
N SER A 249 -19.91 15.14 10.27
CA SER A 249 -19.25 16.04 9.32
C SER A 249 -19.55 15.77 7.83
N LEU A 250 -20.34 14.74 7.49
CA LEU A 250 -20.66 14.36 6.10
C LEU A 250 -21.22 15.50 5.22
N GLY A 251 -21.96 16.44 5.80
CA GLY A 251 -22.57 17.55 5.03
C GLY A 251 -21.54 18.51 4.42
N GLY A 252 -20.33 18.57 4.97
CA GLY A 252 -19.30 19.52 4.56
C GLY A 252 -18.39 19.06 3.42
N LEU A 253 -18.60 17.87 2.83
CA LEU A 253 -17.76 17.37 1.73
C LEU A 253 -17.71 18.34 0.55
N SER A 254 -16.53 18.49 -0.05
CA SER A 254 -16.36 19.24 -1.30
C SER A 254 -16.88 18.42 -2.49
N LEU A 255 -17.85 18.97 -3.23
CA LEU A 255 -18.42 18.33 -4.42
C LEU A 255 -17.38 18.20 -5.53
N GLU A 256 -16.54 19.22 -5.72
CA GLU A 256 -15.46 19.19 -6.72
C GLU A 256 -14.44 18.09 -6.41
N ALA A 257 -14.04 17.96 -5.14
CA ALA A 257 -13.11 16.92 -4.71
C ALA A 257 -13.75 15.53 -4.84
N ALA A 258 -15.03 15.40 -4.49
CA ALA A 258 -15.77 14.16 -4.65
C ALA A 258 -15.92 13.76 -6.12
N LEU A 259 -16.25 14.71 -7.01
CA LEU A 259 -16.39 14.46 -8.45
C LEU A 259 -15.05 14.05 -9.09
N ARG A 260 -13.97 14.79 -8.77
CA ARG A 260 -12.62 14.46 -9.24
C ARG A 260 -12.18 13.07 -8.75
N ARG A 261 -12.44 12.73 -7.49
CA ARG A 261 -12.10 11.41 -6.93
C ARG A 261 -12.93 10.31 -7.59
N ALA A 262 -14.22 10.55 -7.82
CA ALA A 262 -15.12 9.59 -8.46
C ALA A 262 -14.67 9.25 -9.88
N SER A 263 -14.33 10.25 -10.69
CA SER A 263 -13.85 10.03 -12.06
C SER A 263 -12.52 9.27 -12.08
N LEU A 264 -11.56 9.66 -11.25
CA LEU A 264 -10.27 8.96 -11.14
C LEU A 264 -10.41 7.52 -10.64
N THR A 265 -11.32 7.27 -9.69
CA THR A 265 -11.57 5.90 -9.18
C THR A 265 -12.23 5.03 -10.25
N ALA A 266 -13.13 5.58 -11.06
CA ALA A 266 -13.72 4.86 -12.18
C ALA A 266 -12.67 4.51 -13.24
N GLN A 267 -11.83 5.48 -13.62
CA GLN A 267 -10.70 5.24 -14.53
C GLN A 267 -9.73 4.19 -13.97
N LEU A 268 -9.42 4.24 -12.66
CA LEU A 268 -8.58 3.24 -12.01
C LEU A 268 -9.14 1.83 -12.10
N ARG A 269 -10.44 1.65 -11.85
CA ARG A 269 -11.08 0.33 -11.95
C ARG A 269 -11.05 -0.19 -13.38
N PHE A 270 -11.29 0.69 -14.36
CA PHE A 270 -11.19 0.34 -15.78
C PHE A 270 -9.76 -0.06 -16.15
N SER A 271 -8.76 0.75 -15.82
CA SER A 271 -7.36 0.45 -16.08
C SER A 271 -6.91 -0.84 -15.37
N ALA A 272 -7.37 -1.08 -14.14
CA ALA A 272 -7.08 -2.31 -13.41
C ALA A 272 -7.72 -3.54 -14.08
N SER A 273 -8.95 -3.43 -14.59
CA SER A 273 -9.60 -4.53 -15.34
C SER A 273 -8.90 -4.85 -16.66
N VAL A 274 -8.32 -3.83 -17.29
CA VAL A 274 -7.52 -3.96 -18.53
C VAL A 274 -6.06 -4.32 -18.23
N GLN A 275 -5.68 -4.47 -16.95
CA GLN A 275 -4.30 -4.75 -16.51
C GLN A 275 -3.27 -3.68 -16.96
N ASP A 276 -3.72 -2.45 -17.22
CA ASP A 276 -2.85 -1.32 -17.53
C ASP A 276 -2.22 -0.77 -16.24
N ILE A 277 -1.17 -1.45 -15.77
CA ILE A 277 -0.44 -1.11 -14.53
C ILE A 277 0.07 0.33 -14.59
N ARG A 278 0.54 0.78 -15.76
CA ARG A 278 1.08 2.13 -15.95
C ARG A 278 0.01 3.18 -15.64
N THR A 279 -1.16 3.07 -16.27
CA THR A 279 -2.28 3.99 -16.02
C THR A 279 -2.79 3.89 -14.59
N VAL A 280 -2.82 2.67 -14.01
CA VAL A 280 -3.20 2.48 -12.60
C VAL A 280 -2.26 3.24 -11.66
N VAL A 281 -0.95 3.14 -11.86
CA VAL A 281 0.05 3.83 -11.04
C VAL A 281 -0.08 5.34 -11.19
N LEU A 282 -0.26 5.85 -12.41
CA LEU A 282 -0.45 7.28 -12.68
C LEU A 282 -1.71 7.83 -12.01
N LEU A 283 -2.87 7.19 -12.20
CA LEU A 283 -4.13 7.61 -11.60
C LEU A 283 -4.11 7.50 -10.07
N ARG A 284 -3.42 6.50 -9.51
CA ARG A 284 -3.23 6.36 -8.06
C ARG A 284 -2.42 7.53 -7.50
N ARG A 285 -1.42 8.02 -8.22
CA ARG A 285 -0.65 9.22 -7.83
C ARG A 285 -1.50 10.48 -7.92
N GLN A 286 -2.34 10.60 -8.95
CA GLN A 286 -3.30 11.71 -9.06
C GLN A 286 -4.30 11.72 -7.90
N LEU A 287 -4.85 10.55 -7.52
CA LEU A 287 -5.67 10.39 -6.32
C LEU A 287 -4.93 10.77 -5.04
N ALA A 288 -3.64 10.44 -4.96
CA ALA A 288 -2.79 10.80 -3.84
C ALA A 288 -2.35 12.27 -3.87
N SER A 289 -2.79 13.09 -4.84
CA SER A 289 -2.32 14.47 -5.07
C SER A 289 -0.79 14.56 -5.15
N GLU A 290 -0.15 13.51 -5.68
CA GLU A 290 1.30 13.41 -5.83
C GLU A 290 1.74 13.98 -7.18
N THR A 291 1.26 15.18 -7.51
CA THR A 291 1.65 15.86 -8.75
C THR A 291 3.10 16.32 -8.66
N PRO A 292 3.90 16.16 -9.73
CA PRO A 292 5.26 16.70 -9.78
C PRO A 292 5.26 18.20 -9.48
N ARG A 293 6.26 18.64 -8.71
CA ARG A 293 6.48 20.06 -8.44
C ARG A 293 6.91 20.77 -9.72
N GLN A 294 6.43 22.00 -9.90
CA GLN A 294 6.87 22.86 -11.00
C GLN A 294 8.36 23.19 -10.91
N ARG A 295 8.87 23.42 -9.69
CA ARG A 295 10.29 23.68 -9.41
C ARG A 295 10.93 22.49 -8.69
N PRO A 296 12.08 21.96 -9.16
CA PRO A 296 12.78 20.88 -8.48
C PRO A 296 13.32 21.36 -7.12
N TRP A 297 13.49 20.44 -6.18
CA TRP A 297 14.11 20.72 -4.86
C TRP A 297 15.52 21.29 -5.01
N VAL A 298 16.30 20.70 -5.92
CA VAL A 298 17.67 21.11 -6.23
C VAL A 298 17.77 21.36 -7.73
N ARG A 299 18.26 22.53 -8.12
CA ARG A 299 18.50 22.85 -9.54
C ARG A 299 19.84 22.26 -9.95
N LEU A 300 19.81 21.28 -10.85
CA LEU A 300 21.02 20.72 -11.46
C LEU A 300 21.66 21.77 -12.39
N ARG A 301 22.85 22.27 -12.01
CA ARG A 301 23.63 23.22 -12.82
C ARG A 301 24.06 22.57 -14.14
N ALA A 302 23.94 23.33 -15.23
CA ALA A 302 24.14 22.88 -16.61
C ALA A 302 25.55 22.36 -16.99
N PRO A 303 26.70 22.82 -16.44
CA PRO A 303 27.99 22.63 -17.13
C PRO A 303 28.45 21.18 -17.31
N ARG A 304 28.28 20.32 -16.30
CA ARG A 304 28.76 18.91 -16.35
C ARG A 304 27.71 17.90 -16.84
N LEU A 305 26.44 18.18 -16.55
CA LEU A 305 25.30 17.30 -16.88
C LEU A 305 24.70 17.58 -18.27
N ALA A 306 25.16 18.63 -18.98
CA ALA A 306 24.76 18.88 -20.37
C ALA A 306 25.26 17.80 -21.34
N LYS A 307 26.38 17.13 -21.02
CA LYS A 307 26.93 16.01 -21.82
C LYS A 307 26.07 14.75 -21.78
N HIS A 308 25.21 14.59 -20.76
CA HIS A 308 24.30 13.46 -20.59
C HIS A 308 22.86 13.96 -20.36
N PRO A 309 22.15 14.37 -21.42
CA PRO A 309 20.83 15.00 -21.30
C PRO A 309 19.78 14.05 -20.71
N VAL A 310 19.82 12.77 -21.08
CA VAL A 310 18.93 11.71 -20.58
C VAL A 310 19.09 11.53 -19.06
N TRP A 311 20.33 11.42 -18.60
CA TRP A 311 20.67 11.31 -17.18
C TRP A 311 20.13 12.51 -16.37
N ARG A 312 20.38 13.72 -16.87
CA ARG A 312 19.90 14.97 -16.24
C ARG A 312 18.38 14.98 -16.16
N ARG A 313 17.68 14.55 -17.22
CA ARG A 313 16.22 14.47 -17.26
C ARG A 313 15.69 13.48 -16.22
N GLY A 314 16.33 12.32 -16.09
CA GLY A 314 16.01 11.31 -15.07
C GLY A 314 16.05 11.86 -13.64
N TRP A 315 17.17 12.48 -13.26
CA TRP A 315 17.31 13.11 -11.95
C TRP A 315 16.36 14.30 -11.74
N GLN A 316 16.08 15.10 -12.78
CA GLN A 316 15.11 16.19 -12.67
C GLN A 316 13.70 15.68 -12.39
N SER A 317 13.31 14.54 -12.96
CA SER A 317 12.02 13.92 -12.68
C SER A 317 11.91 13.51 -11.21
N ILE A 318 12.94 12.85 -10.67
CA ILE A 318 13.02 12.45 -9.25
C ILE A 318 13.04 13.70 -8.33
N LEU A 319 13.85 14.70 -8.64
CA LEU A 319 13.96 15.94 -7.86
C LEU A 319 12.71 16.83 -7.90
N ARG A 320 11.72 16.52 -8.74
CA ARG A 320 10.40 17.17 -8.74
C ARG A 320 9.37 16.41 -7.91
N TRP A 321 9.71 15.28 -7.31
CA TRP A 321 8.76 14.55 -6.49
C TRP A 321 8.33 15.36 -5.27
N PRO A 322 7.04 15.31 -4.88
CA PRO A 322 6.60 15.88 -3.62
C PRO A 322 7.23 15.13 -2.44
N ALA A 323 7.46 15.81 -1.31
CA ALA A 323 8.05 15.20 -0.10
C ALA A 323 7.29 13.94 0.35
N ALA A 324 5.97 13.95 0.18
CA ALA A 324 5.07 12.82 0.36
C ALA A 324 5.54 11.52 -0.30
N ARG A 325 6.06 11.62 -1.53
CA ARG A 325 6.47 10.49 -2.35
C ARG A 325 7.85 9.98 -1.96
N PHE A 326 8.78 10.90 -1.67
CA PHE A 326 10.06 10.55 -1.08
C PHE A 326 9.87 9.80 0.25
N GLY A 327 9.09 10.37 1.16
CA GLY A 327 8.80 9.72 2.45
C GLY A 327 8.18 8.33 2.30
N ARG A 328 7.29 8.12 1.29
CA ARG A 328 6.75 6.78 1.00
C ARG A 328 7.85 5.81 0.56
N VAL A 329 8.68 6.18 -0.41
CA VAL A 329 9.72 5.29 -0.95
C VAL A 329 10.75 4.94 0.14
N LEU A 330 11.14 5.91 0.96
CA LEU A 330 11.99 5.67 2.12
C LEU A 330 11.34 4.70 3.13
N ALA A 331 10.05 4.93 3.45
CA ALA A 331 9.31 4.05 4.35
C ALA A 331 9.16 2.62 3.80
N LEU A 332 9.01 2.44 2.48
CA LEU A 332 8.99 1.11 1.85
C LEU A 332 10.35 0.42 1.97
N GLY A 333 11.46 1.15 1.83
CA GLY A 333 12.81 0.61 2.06
C GLY A 333 13.01 0.15 3.51
N LEU A 334 12.65 1.00 4.49
CA LEU A 334 12.72 0.64 5.91
C LEU A 334 11.84 -0.57 6.24
N LEU A 335 10.61 -0.60 5.71
CA LEU A 335 9.70 -1.73 5.87
C LEU A 335 10.27 -3.01 5.27
N ALA A 336 10.83 -2.95 4.07
CA ALA A 336 11.48 -4.09 3.43
C ALA A 336 12.65 -4.64 4.27
N GLY A 337 13.47 -3.76 4.85
CA GLY A 337 14.54 -4.13 5.77
C GLY A 337 14.02 -4.82 7.04
N ALA A 338 12.98 -4.27 7.66
CA ALA A 338 12.35 -4.88 8.83
C ALA A 338 11.75 -6.26 8.51
N LEU A 339 11.07 -6.40 7.37
CA LEU A 339 10.54 -7.67 6.89
C LEU A 339 11.66 -8.67 6.57
N ALA A 340 12.80 -8.23 6.03
CA ALA A 340 13.95 -9.07 5.77
C ALA A 340 14.61 -9.57 7.07
N ALA A 341 14.71 -8.74 8.11
CA ALA A 341 15.20 -9.14 9.43
C ALA A 341 14.27 -10.19 10.09
N VAL A 342 12.95 -10.02 9.94
CA VAL A 342 11.97 -11.02 10.39
C VAL A 342 12.10 -12.32 9.58
N ALA A 343 12.29 -12.22 8.26
CA ALA A 343 12.49 -13.38 7.40
C ALA A 343 13.77 -14.16 7.73
N TRP A 344 14.83 -13.45 8.16
CA TRP A 344 16.09 -14.05 8.56
C TRP A 344 15.97 -14.89 9.84
N SER A 345 15.21 -14.41 10.83
CA SER A 345 15.10 -15.05 12.15
C SER A 345 14.29 -16.34 12.11
N GLU A 346 13.00 -16.30 11.76
CA GLU A 346 12.12 -17.47 11.93
C GLU A 346 11.04 -17.62 10.83
N ALA A 347 10.99 -16.69 9.88
CA ALA A 347 9.81 -16.48 9.04
C ALA A 347 10.13 -16.44 7.54
N THR A 348 10.72 -17.50 6.99
CA THR A 348 11.11 -17.60 5.57
C THR A 348 10.07 -17.10 4.56
N PRO A 349 8.75 -17.40 4.66
CA PRO A 349 7.79 -16.93 3.65
C PRO A 349 7.50 -15.41 3.70
N VAL A 350 7.87 -14.68 4.77
CA VAL A 350 7.80 -13.20 4.81
C VAL A 350 8.63 -12.57 3.72
N ILE A 351 9.64 -13.29 3.25
CA ILE A 351 10.53 -12.79 2.21
C ILE A 351 9.81 -12.47 0.90
N VAL A 352 8.66 -13.11 0.64
CA VAL A 352 7.80 -12.77 -0.50
C VAL A 352 7.30 -11.33 -0.39
N LEU A 353 6.96 -10.88 0.82
CA LEU A 353 6.52 -9.50 1.07
C LEU A 353 7.66 -8.50 0.85
N VAL A 354 8.92 -8.86 1.12
CA VAL A 354 10.09 -8.01 0.86
C VAL A 354 10.16 -7.65 -0.63
N GLY A 355 10.08 -8.67 -1.50
CA GLY A 355 10.08 -8.48 -2.95
C GLY A 355 8.92 -7.62 -3.46
N LEU A 356 7.72 -7.86 -2.94
CA LEU A 356 6.54 -7.06 -3.31
C LEU A 356 6.67 -5.59 -2.87
N VAL A 357 7.13 -5.33 -1.65
CA VAL A 357 7.32 -3.98 -1.11
C VAL A 357 8.38 -3.22 -1.92
N LEU A 358 9.51 -3.86 -2.23
CA LEU A 358 10.58 -3.26 -3.02
C LEU A 358 10.17 -3.05 -4.49
N LEU A 359 9.36 -3.94 -5.06
CA LEU A 359 8.79 -3.75 -6.40
C LEU A 359 7.89 -2.50 -6.46
N VAL A 360 7.09 -2.24 -5.43
CA VAL A 360 6.28 -1.01 -5.35
C VAL A 360 7.16 0.24 -5.30
N ALA A 361 8.30 0.19 -4.60
CA ALA A 361 9.28 1.27 -4.59
C ALA A 361 9.93 1.47 -5.98
N ALA A 362 10.25 0.38 -6.67
CA ALA A 362 10.80 0.40 -8.03
C ALA A 362 9.80 0.97 -9.05
N LEU A 363 8.51 0.62 -8.96
CA LEU A 363 7.42 1.20 -9.77
C LEU A 363 7.26 2.71 -9.56
N ASP A 364 7.62 3.23 -8.38
CA ASP A 364 7.68 4.67 -8.16
C ASP A 364 8.89 5.30 -8.86
N LEU A 365 10.06 4.68 -8.75
CA LEU A 365 11.34 5.17 -9.29
C LEU A 365 11.44 5.10 -10.82
N VAL A 366 10.78 4.14 -11.47
CA VAL A 366 10.84 3.95 -12.94
C VAL A 366 10.12 5.07 -13.73
N GLU A 367 9.49 6.02 -13.03
CA GLU A 367 8.74 7.11 -13.62
C GLU A 367 9.44 7.87 -14.77
N PRO A 368 10.74 8.20 -14.72
CA PRO A 368 11.39 8.90 -15.82
C PRO A 368 11.35 8.13 -17.13
N LEU A 369 11.44 6.79 -17.07
CA LEU A 369 11.34 5.92 -18.24
C LEU A 369 9.88 5.83 -18.74
N ALA A 370 8.94 5.67 -17.82
CA ALA A 370 7.51 5.60 -18.15
C ALA A 370 7.04 6.85 -18.94
N GLN A 371 7.52 8.03 -18.55
CA GLN A 371 7.23 9.29 -19.23
C GLN A 371 7.74 9.37 -20.67
N GLU A 372 8.84 8.69 -21.02
CA GLU A 372 9.31 8.65 -22.41
C GLU A 372 8.44 7.72 -23.25
N VAL A 373 8.04 6.58 -22.68
CA VAL A 373 7.19 5.60 -23.36
C VAL A 373 5.79 6.14 -23.60
N ASP A 374 5.29 7.03 -22.73
CA ASP A 374 4.01 7.74 -22.91
C ASP A 374 4.02 8.80 -24.01
N HIS A 375 5.20 9.20 -24.49
CA HIS A 375 5.36 10.23 -25.51
C HIS A 375 6.21 9.72 -26.68
N PRO A 376 5.72 8.71 -27.43
CA PRO A 376 6.50 8.06 -28.50
C PRO A 376 6.97 9.06 -29.56
N MET A 377 6.14 10.04 -29.92
CA MET A 377 6.51 11.12 -30.85
C MET A 377 7.72 11.94 -30.36
N ARG A 378 7.92 12.10 -29.05
CA ARG A 378 9.11 12.80 -28.52
C ARG A 378 10.36 11.93 -28.59
N LEU A 379 10.18 10.62 -28.44
CA LEU A 379 11.27 9.65 -28.51
C LEU A 379 11.81 9.55 -29.95
N GLU A 380 10.93 9.59 -30.94
CA GLU A 380 11.29 9.59 -32.37
C GLU A 380 12.07 10.83 -32.81
N LEU A 381 11.87 11.97 -32.15
CA LEU A 381 12.59 13.21 -32.44
C LEU A 381 14.03 13.23 -31.90
N LEU A 382 14.43 12.25 -31.08
CA LEU A 382 15.77 12.19 -30.51
C LEU A 382 16.74 11.48 -31.48
N PRO A 383 17.96 12.02 -31.72
CA PRO A 383 18.94 11.43 -32.62
C PRO A 383 19.69 10.26 -31.93
N ALA A 384 18.96 9.32 -31.35
CA ALA A 384 19.51 8.16 -30.66
C ALA A 384 18.57 6.95 -30.83
N PRO A 385 19.12 5.73 -30.97
CA PRO A 385 18.29 4.55 -31.11
C PRO A 385 17.47 4.33 -29.82
N PRO A 386 16.18 3.95 -29.93
CA PRO A 386 15.29 3.75 -28.78
C PRO A 386 15.87 2.84 -27.69
N ALA A 387 16.59 1.79 -28.10
CA ALA A 387 17.23 0.84 -27.18
C ALA A 387 18.37 1.46 -26.35
N ALA A 388 19.11 2.45 -26.88
CA ALA A 388 20.13 3.16 -26.10
C ALA A 388 19.49 4.12 -25.10
N LEU A 389 18.45 4.86 -25.53
CA LEU A 389 17.73 5.80 -24.67
C LEU A 389 17.15 5.10 -23.43
N ILE A 390 16.51 3.94 -23.61
CA ILE A 390 15.94 3.18 -22.50
C ILE A 390 17.01 2.76 -21.48
N ARG A 391 18.15 2.26 -21.96
CA ARG A 391 19.25 1.85 -21.09
C ARG A 391 19.81 3.03 -20.29
N GLU A 392 19.95 4.20 -20.92
CA GLU A 392 20.38 5.42 -20.22
C GLU A 392 19.34 5.90 -19.19
N HIS A 393 18.05 5.78 -19.51
CA HIS A 393 16.96 6.14 -18.59
C HIS A 393 16.87 5.22 -17.37
N LEU A 394 17.33 3.97 -17.47
CA LEU A 394 17.36 3.02 -16.35
C LEU A 394 18.42 3.35 -15.29
N VAL A 395 19.46 4.12 -15.62
CA VAL A 395 20.57 4.30 -14.67
C VAL A 395 20.17 5.18 -13.47
N SER A 396 19.49 6.30 -13.71
CA SER A 396 19.09 7.18 -12.60
C SER A 396 18.09 6.54 -11.60
N PRO A 397 17.06 5.79 -12.04
CA PRO A 397 16.20 5.04 -11.13
C PRO A 397 16.93 3.90 -10.41
N THR A 398 17.89 3.24 -11.06
CA THR A 398 18.69 2.17 -10.45
C THR A 398 19.52 2.70 -9.28
N LEU A 399 20.15 3.86 -9.44
CA LEU A 399 20.85 4.52 -8.33
C LEU A 399 19.90 4.91 -7.19
N GLY A 400 18.72 5.44 -7.54
CA GLY A 400 17.67 5.74 -6.55
C GLY A 400 17.23 4.50 -5.77
N MET A 401 17.14 3.35 -6.43
CA MET A 401 16.77 2.09 -5.80
C MET A 401 17.89 1.49 -4.96
N GLY A 402 19.14 1.67 -5.38
CA GLY A 402 20.29 1.33 -4.55
C GLY A 402 20.19 2.01 -3.18
N VAL A 403 19.81 3.29 -3.12
CA VAL A 403 19.58 4.00 -1.85
C VAL A 403 18.47 3.33 -1.01
N VAL A 404 17.40 2.85 -1.65
CA VAL A 404 16.30 2.13 -0.97
C VAL A 404 16.79 0.80 -0.40
N VAL A 405 17.60 0.04 -1.15
CA VAL A 405 18.21 -1.21 -0.68
C VAL A 405 19.16 -0.97 0.49
N VAL A 406 20.00 0.07 0.43
CA VAL A 406 20.88 0.45 1.56
C VAL A 406 20.07 0.80 2.80
N LEU A 407 19.00 1.58 2.66
CA LEU A 407 18.13 1.90 3.79
C LEU A 407 17.46 0.65 4.39
N GLY A 408 17.07 -0.31 3.55
CA GLY A 408 16.61 -1.61 4.01
C GLY A 408 17.68 -2.38 4.78
N ALA A 409 18.91 -2.42 4.28
CA ALA A 409 20.03 -3.07 4.96
C ALA A 409 20.35 -2.41 6.32
N ILE A 410 20.32 -1.06 6.39
CA ILE A 410 20.49 -0.31 7.64
C ILE A 410 19.35 -0.62 8.63
N ALA A 411 18.11 -0.67 8.16
CA ALA A 411 16.97 -1.01 9.01
C ALA A 411 17.08 -2.45 9.56
N ALA A 412 17.50 -3.40 8.73
CA ALA A 412 17.75 -4.78 9.16
C ALA A 412 18.91 -4.87 10.16
N ALA A 413 19.98 -4.11 9.94
CA ALA A 413 21.13 -4.02 10.85
C ALA A 413 20.73 -3.46 12.22
N ALA A 414 19.89 -2.42 12.25
CA ALA A 414 19.37 -1.82 13.48
C ALA A 414 18.51 -2.77 14.32
N LEU A 415 17.96 -3.84 13.72
CA LEU A 415 17.15 -4.86 14.38
C LEU A 415 17.98 -6.04 14.95
N GLY A 416 19.31 -5.96 14.92
CA GLY A 416 20.20 -6.91 15.60
C GLY A 416 21.14 -7.72 14.70
N PHE A 417 21.11 -7.51 13.38
CA PHE A 417 21.92 -8.26 12.40
C PHE A 417 23.02 -7.41 11.77
N ALA A 418 23.73 -6.60 12.57
CA ALA A 418 24.53 -5.48 12.05
C ALA A 418 25.58 -5.86 10.98
N SER A 419 26.46 -6.83 11.26
CA SER A 419 27.52 -7.20 10.32
C SER A 419 27.01 -8.01 9.12
N THR A 420 26.09 -8.95 9.35
CA THR A 420 25.54 -9.82 8.31
C THR A 420 24.61 -9.07 7.37
N ALA A 421 23.71 -8.23 7.90
CA ALA A 421 22.78 -7.45 7.09
C ALA A 421 23.50 -6.41 6.22
N LEU A 422 24.53 -5.74 6.75
CA LEU A 422 25.33 -4.80 5.97
C LEU A 422 26.17 -5.51 4.90
N GLY A 423 26.77 -6.66 5.22
CA GLY A 423 27.54 -7.46 4.26
C GLY A 423 26.68 -7.97 3.10
N VAL A 424 25.54 -8.59 3.40
CA VAL A 424 24.58 -9.06 2.38
C VAL A 424 23.97 -7.88 1.61
N GLY A 425 23.58 -6.81 2.32
CA GLY A 425 23.04 -5.60 1.70
C GLY A 425 24.01 -4.91 0.75
N ALA A 426 25.31 -4.90 1.05
CA ALA A 426 26.34 -4.33 0.17
C ALA A 426 26.47 -5.11 -1.14
N VAL A 427 26.35 -6.44 -1.09
CA VAL A 427 26.39 -7.30 -2.28
C VAL A 427 25.12 -7.16 -3.12
N MET A 428 23.96 -7.09 -2.46
CA MET A 428 22.65 -6.90 -3.10
C MET A 428 22.44 -5.49 -3.68
N PHE A 429 23.22 -4.50 -3.25
CA PHE A 429 23.02 -3.09 -3.58
C PHE A 429 22.80 -2.81 -5.07
N ALA A 430 23.70 -3.30 -5.93
CA ALA A 430 23.67 -3.00 -7.35
C ALA A 430 22.75 -3.96 -8.14
N PRO A 431 22.89 -5.30 -8.02
CA PRO A 431 22.19 -6.18 -8.92
C PRO A 431 20.71 -6.35 -8.54
N THR A 432 20.36 -6.48 -7.25
CA THR A 432 18.96 -6.45 -6.80
C THR A 432 18.26 -5.14 -7.23
N ALA A 433 18.90 -3.99 -7.04
CA ALA A 433 18.33 -2.71 -7.45
C ALA A 433 18.08 -2.66 -8.96
N PHE A 434 19.03 -3.16 -9.76
CA PHE A 434 18.91 -3.18 -11.22
C PHE A 434 17.82 -4.15 -11.71
N VAL A 435 17.74 -5.37 -11.15
CA VAL A 435 16.67 -6.34 -11.47
C VAL A 435 15.29 -5.76 -11.15
N LEU A 436 15.12 -5.17 -9.97
CA LEU A 436 13.83 -4.60 -9.55
C LEU A 436 13.40 -3.47 -10.46
N LEU A 437 14.34 -2.64 -10.94
CA LEU A 437 14.02 -1.59 -11.90
C LEU A 437 13.71 -2.15 -13.28
N CYS A 438 14.39 -3.21 -13.71
CA CYS A 438 14.05 -3.94 -14.93
C CYS A 438 12.64 -4.53 -14.85
N CYS A 439 12.25 -5.12 -13.72
CA CYS A 439 10.90 -5.62 -13.47
C CYS A 439 9.86 -4.49 -13.51
N ALA A 440 10.13 -3.37 -12.83
CA ALA A 440 9.25 -2.21 -12.87
C ALA A 440 9.13 -1.62 -14.27
N ALA A 441 10.21 -1.60 -15.06
CA ALA A 441 10.23 -1.13 -16.44
C ALA A 441 9.45 -2.07 -17.37
N LEU A 442 9.62 -3.38 -17.22
CA LEU A 442 8.79 -4.37 -17.92
C LEU A 442 7.30 -4.12 -17.65
N SER A 443 6.92 -3.98 -16.38
CA SER A 443 5.52 -3.71 -16.02
C SER A 443 5.00 -2.38 -16.57
N ALA A 444 5.83 -1.33 -16.56
CA ALA A 444 5.44 0.01 -17.03
C ALA A 444 5.38 0.13 -18.56
N THR A 445 6.07 -0.75 -19.30
CA THR A 445 6.10 -0.75 -20.76
C THR A 445 5.22 -1.83 -21.40
N ASN A 446 4.59 -2.69 -20.59
CA ASN A 446 3.64 -3.67 -21.09
C ASN A 446 2.47 -2.98 -21.81
N ASP A 447 2.15 -3.47 -23.00
CA ASP A 447 0.92 -3.07 -23.70
C ASP A 447 -0.19 -4.03 -23.23
N PRO A 448 -1.21 -3.53 -22.52
CA PRO A 448 -2.28 -4.38 -21.99
C PRO A 448 -3.09 -5.07 -23.10
N TYR A 449 -3.03 -4.57 -24.34
CA TYR A 449 -3.84 -5.08 -25.43
C TYR A 449 -3.11 -6.10 -26.32
N GLU A 450 -1.80 -6.29 -26.15
CA GLU A 450 -0.94 -7.13 -27.00
C GLU A 450 -1.40 -8.61 -27.02
N PHE A 451 -1.94 -9.10 -25.90
CA PHE A 451 -2.34 -10.52 -25.73
C PHE A 451 -3.83 -10.70 -25.37
N LEU A 452 -4.71 -9.80 -25.84
CA LEU A 452 -6.16 -9.93 -25.60
C LEU A 452 -6.74 -11.27 -26.06
N LEU A 453 -6.23 -11.80 -27.19
CA LEU A 453 -6.68 -13.06 -27.76
C LEU A 453 -6.03 -14.30 -27.12
N THR A 454 -5.01 -14.10 -26.29
CA THR A 454 -4.23 -15.15 -25.63
C THR A 454 -4.03 -14.83 -24.15
N PRO A 455 -5.10 -14.90 -23.33
CA PRO A 455 -5.09 -14.38 -21.95
C PRO A 455 -4.03 -15.04 -21.05
N LEU A 456 -3.66 -16.29 -21.31
CA LEU A 456 -2.59 -16.97 -20.57
C LEU A 456 -1.24 -16.24 -20.72
N LEU A 457 -0.90 -15.78 -21.92
CA LEU A 457 0.33 -15.02 -22.16
C LEU A 457 0.26 -13.63 -21.50
N GLY A 458 -0.92 -13.00 -21.48
CA GLY A 458 -1.15 -11.75 -20.74
C GLY A 458 -0.93 -11.91 -19.22
N TYR A 459 -1.45 -13.00 -18.64
CA TYR A 459 -1.21 -13.32 -17.22
C TYR A 459 0.26 -13.59 -16.93
N LEU A 460 0.94 -14.37 -17.77
CA LEU A 460 2.38 -14.63 -17.63
C LEU A 460 3.19 -13.34 -17.73
N GLN A 461 2.90 -12.48 -18.71
CA GLN A 461 3.58 -11.20 -18.88
C GLN A 461 3.39 -10.25 -17.70
N THR A 462 2.22 -10.27 -17.07
CA THR A 462 1.90 -9.43 -15.91
C THR A 462 2.46 -10.00 -14.61
N GLY A 463 2.48 -11.32 -14.47
CA GLY A 463 2.99 -12.04 -13.29
C GLY A 463 4.52 -12.19 -13.27
N LEU A 464 5.18 -12.27 -14.42
CA LEU A 464 6.62 -12.51 -14.52
C LEU A 464 7.45 -11.46 -13.76
N PRO A 465 7.24 -10.13 -13.93
CA PRO A 465 7.98 -9.13 -13.16
C PRO A 465 7.80 -9.27 -11.64
N ILE A 466 6.63 -9.72 -11.19
CA ILE A 466 6.32 -9.94 -9.77
C ILE A 466 7.11 -11.14 -9.25
N ALA A 467 7.07 -12.26 -9.98
CA ALA A 467 7.81 -13.46 -9.63
C ALA A 467 9.33 -13.22 -9.61
N VAL A 468 9.87 -12.53 -10.62
CA VAL A 468 11.30 -12.19 -10.69
C VAL A 468 11.69 -11.24 -9.54
N ALA A 469 10.85 -10.24 -9.20
CA ALA A 469 11.14 -9.34 -8.08
C ALA A 469 11.16 -10.08 -6.71
N ILE A 470 10.25 -11.04 -6.52
CA ILE A 470 10.25 -11.90 -5.34
C ILE A 470 11.54 -12.72 -5.31
N LEU A 471 11.87 -13.43 -6.39
CA LEU A 471 13.07 -14.27 -6.46
C LEU A 471 14.38 -13.48 -6.29
N ALA A 472 14.48 -12.31 -6.92
CA ALA A 472 15.67 -11.46 -6.86
C ALA A 472 15.96 -10.93 -5.46
N THR A 473 14.94 -10.83 -4.61
CA THR A 473 15.10 -10.39 -3.22
C THR A 473 15.21 -11.56 -2.26
N SER A 474 14.49 -12.66 -2.53
CA SER A 474 14.44 -13.82 -1.64
C SER A 474 15.65 -14.73 -1.78
N ALA A 475 16.08 -15.03 -3.01
CA ALA A 475 17.13 -16.02 -3.24
C ALA A 475 18.49 -15.63 -2.62
N PRO A 476 18.99 -14.38 -2.74
CA PRO A 476 20.26 -13.98 -2.13
C PRO A 476 20.23 -14.06 -0.61
N VAL A 477 19.13 -13.64 0.00
CA VAL A 477 18.94 -13.66 1.46
C VAL A 477 18.79 -15.09 1.98
N MET A 478 18.07 -15.97 1.27
CA MET A 478 17.96 -17.38 1.63
C MET A 478 19.31 -18.12 1.48
N ALA A 479 20.05 -17.85 0.41
CA ALA A 479 21.39 -18.42 0.22
C ALA A 479 22.37 -17.93 1.29
N ALA A 480 22.33 -16.64 1.63
CA ALA A 480 23.11 -16.06 2.71
C ALA A 480 22.79 -16.70 4.06
N ARG A 481 21.49 -16.90 4.36
CA ARG A 481 21.03 -17.56 5.59
C ARG A 481 21.50 -19.01 5.65
N ALA A 482 21.26 -19.78 4.59
CA ALA A 482 21.67 -21.19 4.52
C ALA A 482 23.20 -21.32 4.69
N SER A 483 23.98 -20.43 4.09
CA SER A 483 25.44 -20.43 4.26
C SER A 483 25.85 -20.10 5.70
N ALA A 484 25.21 -19.11 6.33
CA ALA A 484 25.48 -18.74 7.72
C ALA A 484 25.15 -19.89 8.70
N GLU A 485 24.05 -20.61 8.48
CA GLU A 485 23.67 -21.80 9.27
C GLU A 485 24.71 -22.93 9.18
N HIS A 486 25.44 -23.03 8.06
CA HIS A 486 26.52 -24.01 7.86
C HIS A 486 27.93 -23.44 8.14
N GLY A 487 28.04 -22.29 8.81
CA GLY A 487 29.32 -21.67 9.19
C GLY A 487 30.11 -21.02 8.05
N GLY A 488 29.49 -20.80 6.89
CA GLY A 488 30.08 -20.14 5.72
C GLY A 488 29.89 -18.61 5.69
N SER A 489 30.47 -17.97 4.66
CA SER A 489 30.31 -16.54 4.44
C SER A 489 28.98 -16.22 3.76
N ALA A 490 28.05 -15.63 4.52
CA ALA A 490 26.74 -15.18 4.05
C ALA A 490 26.84 -14.23 2.83
N ALA A 491 27.80 -13.32 2.82
CA ALA A 491 28.00 -12.37 1.73
C ALA A 491 28.49 -13.04 0.45
N ALA A 492 29.37 -14.06 0.56
CA ALA A 492 29.86 -14.79 -0.60
C ALA A 492 28.75 -15.63 -1.25
N ALA A 493 27.90 -16.28 -0.45
CA ALA A 493 26.74 -17.02 -0.94
C ALA A 493 25.73 -16.09 -1.65
N ALA A 494 25.45 -14.92 -1.06
CA ALA A 494 24.62 -13.90 -1.73
C ALA A 494 25.24 -13.44 -3.05
N ALA A 495 26.56 -13.26 -3.11
CA ALA A 495 27.25 -12.79 -4.32
C ALA A 495 27.10 -13.75 -5.50
N GLY A 496 27.16 -15.06 -5.25
CA GLY A 496 26.93 -16.07 -6.28
C GLY A 496 25.54 -15.97 -6.90
N VAL A 497 24.50 -15.78 -6.08
CA VAL A 497 23.11 -15.61 -6.54
C VAL A 497 22.93 -14.27 -7.26
N GLU A 498 23.50 -13.20 -6.72
CA GLU A 498 23.42 -11.85 -7.28
C GLU A 498 24.07 -11.75 -8.67
N LEU A 499 25.11 -12.54 -8.96
CA LEU A 499 25.69 -12.63 -10.31
C LEU A 499 24.66 -13.16 -11.34
N VAL A 500 23.90 -14.20 -10.96
CA VAL A 500 22.83 -14.76 -11.80
C VAL A 500 21.71 -13.73 -11.98
N MET A 501 21.33 -13.05 -10.91
CA MET A 501 20.32 -11.98 -10.94
C MET A 501 20.75 -10.81 -11.83
N LEU A 502 22.03 -10.43 -11.79
CA LEU A 502 22.59 -9.41 -12.69
C LEU A 502 22.46 -9.82 -14.16
N ALA A 503 22.79 -11.07 -14.49
CA ALA A 503 22.66 -11.59 -15.85
C ALA A 503 21.20 -11.55 -16.34
N ILE A 504 20.25 -11.93 -15.48
CA ILE A 504 18.80 -11.81 -15.75
C ILE A 504 18.41 -10.35 -16.00
N ALA A 505 18.89 -9.42 -15.17
CA ALA A 505 18.61 -7.99 -15.34
C ALA A 505 19.12 -7.46 -16.69
N VAL A 506 20.35 -7.83 -17.07
CA VAL A 506 20.95 -7.43 -18.36
C VAL A 506 20.13 -7.99 -19.52
N ALA A 507 19.71 -9.25 -19.46
CA ALA A 507 18.86 -9.85 -20.47
C ALA A 507 17.51 -9.12 -20.60
N ILE A 508 16.87 -8.80 -19.47
CA ILE A 508 15.62 -8.01 -19.45
C ILE A 508 15.83 -6.62 -20.05
N ALA A 509 16.91 -5.92 -19.69
CA ALA A 509 17.19 -4.58 -20.19
C ALA A 509 17.44 -4.57 -21.72
N ILE A 510 18.13 -5.59 -22.24
CA ILE A 510 18.32 -5.78 -23.69
C ILE A 510 16.98 -6.05 -24.38
N TRP A 511 16.18 -6.97 -23.83
CA TRP A 511 14.86 -7.31 -24.36
C TRP A 511 13.91 -6.10 -24.38
N LEU A 512 13.92 -5.29 -23.32
CA LEU A 512 13.16 -4.06 -23.22
C LEU A 512 13.53 -3.08 -24.35
N GLY A 513 14.83 -2.92 -24.61
CA GLY A 513 15.34 -2.10 -25.70
C GLY A 513 14.87 -2.57 -27.07
N TYR A 514 14.94 -3.89 -27.32
CA TYR A 514 14.43 -4.51 -28.54
C TYR A 514 12.92 -4.31 -28.72
N ARG A 515 12.14 -4.53 -27.64
CA ARG A 515 10.68 -4.42 -27.66
C ARG A 515 10.22 -3.02 -28.02
N VAL A 516 10.81 -1.98 -27.44
CA VAL A 516 10.42 -0.60 -27.74
C VAL A 516 10.84 -0.21 -29.15
N ALA A 517 12.03 -0.63 -29.61
CA ALA A 517 12.47 -0.39 -30.97
C ALA A 517 11.48 -0.97 -32.01
N LYS A 518 10.90 -2.16 -31.74
CA LYS A 518 9.87 -2.77 -32.59
C LYS A 518 8.57 -1.95 -32.67
N ARG A 519 8.25 -1.17 -31.64
CA ARG A 519 7.01 -0.36 -31.61
C ARG A 519 7.14 0.97 -32.34
N THR A 520 8.35 1.49 -32.45
CA THR A 520 8.65 2.78 -33.10
C THR A 520 8.89 2.66 -34.61
N THR A 521 8.97 1.44 -35.16
CA THR A 521 9.09 1.25 -36.60
C THR A 521 7.73 1.44 -37.27
N VAL A 522 7.33 2.70 -37.47
CA VAL A 522 6.53 3.05 -38.65
C VAL A 522 7.53 2.99 -39.82
N GLN A 523 7.34 2.01 -40.72
CA GLN A 523 8.07 2.02 -41.99
C GLN A 523 7.70 3.32 -42.73
N PRO A 524 8.67 4.07 -43.28
CA PRO A 524 8.38 5.24 -44.10
C PRO A 524 7.51 4.90 -45.31
#